data_AF-A0AAE4R6W7-F1
#
_entry.id   AF-A0AAE4R6W7-F1
#
_cell.length_a   1.000
_cell.length_b   1.000
_cell.length_c   1.000
_cell.angle_alpha   90.00
_cell.angle_beta   90.00
_cell.angle_gamma   90.00
#
_symmetry.space_group_name_H-M   'P 1'
#
loop_
_entity.id
_entity.type
_entity.pdbx_description
1 polymer ?
#
loop_
_entity_poly.entity_id
_entity_poly.type
_entity_poly.pdbx_seq_one_letter_code
_entity_poly.pdbx_strand_id
1 'polypeptide(L)'
;MPTKLAPKEWKALTAEVAPVVERWINDHADVLTPKGQKFAERAVAKGNLAGDAGTRQLFEPVLLIATAAEPLDIDRLFEVCDRIPFTGNYLQWEYVRATFAAAYRIYRRAGDDANAAHPWLMLSYPENNEQRADPFATLPEVVRNRANGSALGHSTNYPRPATTVPALQHLLGAVREWTIMWAYGSSDLWTREKLDASLTEAISSASSFVAAR
;
A
#
# COMPACT_ATOMS: atom_id res chain seq x y z
N MET A 1 8.42 6.86 -20.60
CA MET A 1 6.97 6.89 -20.89
C MET A 1 6.33 5.87 -19.97
N PRO A 2 5.13 6.09 -19.42
CA PRO A 2 4.47 5.07 -18.60
C PRO A 2 4.29 3.80 -19.42
N THR A 3 4.85 2.69 -18.93
CA THR A 3 4.79 1.38 -19.58
C THR A 3 3.35 0.89 -19.53
N LYS A 4 2.67 0.83 -20.68
CA LYS A 4 1.33 0.24 -20.76
C LYS A 4 1.48 -1.25 -20.96
N LEU A 5 1.44 -2.03 -19.87
CA LEU A 5 1.29 -3.47 -19.95
C LEU A 5 -0.01 -3.81 -20.71
N ALA A 6 0.06 -4.77 -21.62
CA ALA A 6 -1.08 -5.37 -22.27
C ALA A 6 -1.95 -6.14 -21.25
N PRO A 7 -3.27 -6.32 -21.51
CA PRO A 7 -4.15 -7.06 -20.61
C PRO A 7 -3.65 -8.47 -20.23
N LYS A 8 -2.99 -9.16 -21.17
CA LYS A 8 -2.39 -10.48 -20.92
C LYS A 8 -1.22 -10.42 -19.94
N GLU A 9 -0.41 -9.36 -20.00
CA GLU A 9 0.73 -9.15 -19.11
C GLU A 9 0.25 -8.80 -17.70
N TRP A 10 -0.78 -7.96 -17.57
CA TRP A 10 -1.43 -7.71 -16.28
C TRP A 10 -2.02 -8.96 -15.64
N LYS A 11 -2.65 -9.82 -16.45
CA LYS A 11 -3.18 -11.10 -15.97
C LYS A 11 -2.06 -12.03 -15.50
N ALA A 12 -0.95 -12.10 -16.23
CA ALA A 12 0.21 -12.88 -15.84
C ALA A 12 0.82 -12.37 -14.53
N LEU A 13 1.04 -11.05 -14.41
CA LEU A 13 1.55 -10.44 -13.19
C LEU A 13 0.60 -10.66 -12.00
N THR A 14 -0.71 -10.53 -12.20
CA THR A 14 -1.70 -10.81 -11.15
C THR A 14 -1.65 -12.26 -10.70
N ALA A 15 -1.53 -13.22 -11.64
CA ALA A 15 -1.44 -14.65 -11.33
C ALA A 15 -0.17 -15.02 -10.54
N GLU A 16 0.84 -14.16 -10.57
CA GLU A 16 2.10 -14.33 -9.86
C GLU A 16 2.12 -13.63 -8.51
N VAL A 17 1.59 -12.41 -8.43
CA VAL A 17 1.56 -11.61 -7.20
C VAL A 17 0.47 -12.08 -6.24
N ALA A 18 -0.72 -12.41 -6.73
CA ALA A 18 -1.87 -12.74 -5.87
C ALA A 18 -1.62 -13.95 -4.95
N PRO A 19 -0.98 -15.05 -5.39
CA PRO A 19 -0.64 -16.17 -4.50
C PRO A 19 0.34 -15.80 -3.38
N VAL A 20 1.27 -14.87 -3.64
CA VAL A 20 2.22 -14.40 -2.61
C VAL A 20 1.48 -13.56 -1.56
N VAL A 21 0.60 -12.65 -2.01
CA VAL A 21 -0.26 -11.86 -1.13
C VAL A 21 -1.18 -12.75 -0.30
N GLU A 22 -1.82 -13.74 -0.94
CA GLU A 22 -2.69 -14.72 -0.26
C GLU A 22 -1.94 -15.52 0.79
N ARG A 23 -0.75 -16.03 0.45
CA ARG A 23 0.08 -16.77 1.39
C ARG A 23 0.46 -15.91 2.59
N TRP A 24 0.89 -14.67 2.36
CA TRP A 24 1.24 -13.75 3.45
C TRP A 24 0.03 -13.45 4.34
N ILE A 25 -1.16 -13.22 3.76
CA ILE A 25 -2.40 -13.07 4.53
C ILE A 25 -2.70 -14.30 5.39
N ASN A 26 -2.51 -15.50 4.84
CA ASN A 26 -2.78 -16.75 5.54
C ASN A 26 -1.77 -17.02 6.67
N ASP A 27 -0.50 -16.70 6.46
CA ASP A 27 0.56 -16.82 7.47
C ASP A 27 0.26 -15.92 8.70
N HIS A 28 -0.48 -14.82 8.50
CA HIS A 28 -0.92 -13.88 9.55
C HIS A 28 -2.43 -13.91 9.82
N ALA A 29 -3.10 -15.03 9.53
CA ALA A 29 -4.56 -15.12 9.71
C ALA A 29 -5.00 -15.04 11.19
N ASP A 30 -4.07 -15.27 12.12
CA ASP A 30 -4.24 -15.17 13.56
C ASP A 30 -4.61 -13.76 14.05
N VAL A 31 -4.30 -12.72 13.27
CA VAL A 31 -4.70 -11.33 13.59
C VAL A 31 -6.12 -11.00 13.12
N LEU A 32 -6.76 -11.89 12.35
CA LEU A 32 -8.08 -11.66 11.78
C LEU A 32 -9.16 -12.38 12.58
N THR A 33 -10.34 -11.75 12.68
CA THR A 33 -11.55 -12.46 13.10
C THR A 33 -12.07 -13.33 11.94
N PRO A 34 -13.04 -14.23 12.16
CA PRO A 34 -13.69 -14.96 11.06
C PRO A 34 -14.31 -14.06 9.99
N LYS A 35 -14.71 -12.83 10.35
CA LYS A 35 -15.22 -11.84 9.40
C LYS A 35 -14.08 -11.14 8.65
N GLY A 36 -12.96 -10.87 9.33
CA GLY A 36 -11.71 -10.39 8.70
C GLY A 36 -11.17 -11.39 7.67
N GLN A 37 -11.15 -12.67 8.02
CA GLN A 37 -10.70 -13.73 7.12
C GLN A 37 -11.56 -13.79 5.85
N LYS A 38 -12.90 -13.76 5.98
CA LYS A 38 -13.80 -13.68 4.80
C LYS A 38 -13.61 -12.42 3.96
N PHE A 39 -13.23 -11.29 4.58
CA PHE A 39 -12.88 -10.08 3.85
C PHE A 39 -11.61 -10.29 3.03
N ALA A 40 -10.57 -10.89 3.64
CA ALA A 40 -9.30 -11.17 2.98
C ALA A 40 -9.43 -12.21 1.84
N GLU A 41 -10.17 -13.30 2.05
CA GLU A 41 -10.48 -14.31 1.02
C GLU A 41 -11.16 -13.68 -0.20
N ARG A 42 -12.14 -12.79 0.03
CA ARG A 42 -12.83 -12.07 -1.05
C ARG A 42 -11.92 -11.09 -1.77
N ALA A 43 -10.98 -10.49 -1.05
CA ALA A 43 -9.99 -9.60 -1.61
C ALA A 43 -9.04 -10.34 -2.56
N VAL A 44 -8.50 -11.48 -2.15
CA VAL A 44 -7.66 -12.34 -2.99
C VAL A 44 -8.42 -12.83 -4.22
N ALA A 45 -9.66 -13.32 -4.06
CA ALA A 45 -10.43 -13.90 -5.16
C ALA A 45 -10.82 -12.90 -6.27
N LYS A 46 -10.90 -11.60 -5.96
CA LYS A 46 -11.36 -10.55 -6.89
C LYS A 46 -10.28 -9.51 -7.22
N GLY A 47 -9.22 -9.47 -6.42
CA GLY A 47 -8.10 -8.57 -6.60
C GLY A 47 -7.46 -8.77 -7.98
N ASN A 48 -7.06 -7.66 -8.59
CA ASN A 48 -6.34 -7.68 -9.86
C ASN A 48 -5.48 -6.45 -10.00
N LEU A 49 -4.32 -6.59 -10.63
CA LEU A 49 -3.38 -5.49 -10.77
C LEU A 49 -3.66 -4.61 -11.98
N ALA A 50 -4.66 -4.91 -12.82
CA ALA A 50 -4.89 -4.16 -14.06
C ALA A 50 -5.52 -2.77 -13.85
N GLY A 51 -6.09 -2.52 -12.67
CA GLY A 51 -6.77 -1.26 -12.34
C GLY A 51 -6.67 -0.91 -10.87
N ASP A 52 -7.05 0.32 -10.54
CA ASP A 52 -7.00 0.88 -9.20
C ASP A 52 -7.91 0.13 -8.22
N ALA A 53 -9.17 -0.12 -8.59
CA ALA A 53 -10.12 -0.81 -7.72
C ALA A 53 -9.67 -2.25 -7.38
N GLY A 54 -9.13 -2.97 -8.36
CA GLY A 54 -8.62 -4.32 -8.17
C GLY A 54 -7.35 -4.36 -7.32
N THR A 55 -6.44 -3.40 -7.52
CA THR A 55 -5.19 -3.32 -6.78
C THR A 55 -5.46 -2.95 -5.34
N ARG A 56 -6.32 -1.95 -5.13
CA ARG A 56 -6.87 -1.59 -3.82
C ARG A 56 -7.46 -2.81 -3.12
N GLN A 57 -8.35 -3.54 -3.79
CA GLN A 57 -9.00 -4.70 -3.20
C GLN A 57 -7.99 -5.77 -2.77
N LEU A 58 -6.93 -6.01 -3.55
CA LEU A 58 -5.90 -7.00 -3.23
C LEU A 58 -5.05 -6.60 -2.00
N PHE A 59 -4.72 -5.32 -1.85
CA PHE A 59 -3.78 -4.83 -0.83
C PHE A 59 -4.44 -4.25 0.43
N GLU A 60 -5.75 -3.98 0.43
CA GLU A 60 -6.47 -3.53 1.64
C GLU A 60 -6.31 -4.48 2.85
N PRO A 61 -6.43 -5.81 2.71
CA PRO A 61 -6.18 -6.72 3.83
C PRO A 61 -4.72 -6.69 4.30
N VAL A 62 -3.77 -6.54 3.37
CA VAL A 62 -2.34 -6.45 3.68
C VAL A 62 -2.10 -5.26 4.60
N LEU A 63 -2.61 -4.09 4.23
CA LEU A 63 -2.45 -2.89 5.02
C LEU A 63 -3.13 -3.00 6.39
N LEU A 64 -4.31 -3.63 6.44
CA LEU A 64 -5.02 -3.88 7.71
C LEU A 64 -4.18 -4.75 8.66
N ILE A 65 -3.65 -5.87 8.16
CA ILE A 65 -2.81 -6.80 8.94
C ILE A 65 -1.51 -6.12 9.36
N ALA A 66 -0.81 -5.47 8.42
CA ALA A 66 0.48 -4.82 8.66
C ALA A 66 0.40 -3.67 9.68
N THR A 67 -0.75 -3.02 9.78
CA THR A 67 -0.99 -1.98 10.78
C THR A 67 -1.42 -2.59 12.13
N ALA A 68 -2.17 -3.69 12.10
CA ALA A 68 -2.72 -4.34 13.29
C ALA A 68 -1.70 -5.12 14.10
N ALA A 69 -0.69 -5.69 13.44
CA ALA A 69 0.32 -6.51 14.09
C ALA A 69 1.71 -6.10 13.62
N GLU A 70 2.59 -5.86 14.59
CA GLU A 70 4.01 -5.65 14.36
C GLU A 70 4.80 -6.40 15.43
N PRO A 71 5.97 -6.99 15.09
CA PRO A 71 6.59 -7.07 13.76
C PRO A 71 6.00 -8.19 12.88
N LEU A 72 6.19 -8.12 11.55
CA LEU A 72 5.78 -9.13 10.56
C LEU A 72 6.89 -9.40 9.54
N ASP A 73 6.87 -10.55 8.85
CA ASP A 73 7.78 -10.94 7.77
C ASP A 73 7.43 -10.25 6.41
N ILE A 74 7.30 -8.94 6.47
CA ILE A 74 6.74 -8.13 5.39
C ILE A 74 7.62 -8.07 4.12
N ASP A 75 8.90 -8.49 4.20
CA ASP A 75 9.85 -8.59 3.09
C ASP A 75 9.29 -9.30 1.84
N ARG A 76 8.56 -10.40 2.04
CA ARG A 76 7.98 -11.20 0.95
C ARG A 76 7.01 -10.41 0.07
N LEU A 77 6.37 -9.40 0.64
CA LEU A 77 5.45 -8.53 -0.09
C LEU A 77 6.20 -7.49 -0.93
N PHE A 78 7.40 -7.05 -0.53
CA PHE A 78 8.13 -6.03 -1.28
C PHE A 78 8.71 -6.57 -2.56
N GLU A 79 9.24 -7.80 -2.52
CA GLU A 79 9.76 -8.48 -3.72
C GLU A 79 8.70 -8.55 -4.83
N VAL A 80 7.42 -8.71 -4.47
CA VAL A 80 6.32 -8.71 -5.46
C VAL A 80 5.79 -7.31 -5.77
N CYS A 81 5.83 -6.37 -4.82
CA CYS A 81 5.47 -4.97 -5.05
C CYS A 81 6.43 -4.27 -6.03
N ASP A 82 7.73 -4.56 -5.95
CA ASP A 82 8.76 -4.03 -6.85
C ASP A 82 8.51 -4.39 -8.32
N ARG A 83 7.74 -5.45 -8.56
CA ARG A 83 7.42 -5.96 -9.89
C ARG A 83 6.17 -5.33 -10.50
N ILE A 84 5.44 -4.53 -9.72
CA ILE A 84 4.24 -3.83 -10.18
C ILE A 84 4.68 -2.52 -10.84
N PRO A 85 4.63 -2.41 -12.18
CA PRO A 85 5.11 -1.22 -12.85
C PRO A 85 4.15 -0.06 -12.64
N PHE A 86 4.70 1.15 -12.57
CA PHE A 86 3.88 2.34 -12.60
C PHE A 86 3.53 2.76 -14.01
N THR A 87 2.23 2.77 -14.26
CA THR A 87 1.66 3.04 -15.59
C THR A 87 1.12 4.47 -15.72
N GLY A 88 1.45 5.35 -14.77
CA GLY A 88 0.91 6.71 -14.69
C GLY A 88 -0.41 6.82 -13.91
N ASN A 89 -1.03 5.69 -13.53
CA ASN A 89 -2.19 5.69 -12.66
C ASN A 89 -1.77 5.71 -11.18
N TYR A 90 -1.79 6.90 -10.58
CA TYR A 90 -1.42 7.09 -9.18
C TYR A 90 -2.32 6.33 -8.21
N LEU A 91 -3.64 6.28 -8.47
CA LEU A 91 -4.59 5.60 -7.58
C LEU A 91 -4.37 4.08 -7.52
N GLN A 92 -3.86 3.50 -8.62
CA GLN A 92 -3.45 2.10 -8.66
C GLN A 92 -2.18 1.87 -7.83
N TRP A 93 -1.20 2.76 -7.93
CA TRP A 93 0.05 2.66 -7.17
C TRP A 93 -0.12 2.93 -5.66
N GLU A 94 -1.12 3.70 -5.28
CA GLU A 94 -1.29 4.22 -3.93
C GLU A 94 -1.33 3.12 -2.84
N TYR A 95 -1.92 1.96 -3.14
CA TYR A 95 -1.97 0.84 -2.19
C TYR A 95 -0.67 0.04 -2.13
N VAL A 96 0.07 -0.04 -3.25
CA VAL A 96 1.42 -0.62 -3.26
C VAL A 96 2.38 0.26 -2.47
N ARG A 97 2.28 1.59 -2.66
CA ARG A 97 3.00 2.59 -1.85
C ARG A 97 2.68 2.47 -0.37
N ALA A 98 1.42 2.23 -0.01
CA ALA A 98 1.02 2.05 1.39
C ALA A 98 1.66 0.80 2.01
N THR A 99 1.86 -0.27 1.24
CA THR A 99 2.61 -1.45 1.69
C THR A 99 4.08 -1.11 1.97
N PHE A 100 4.74 -0.32 1.12
CA PHE A 100 6.09 0.21 1.41
C PHE A 100 6.11 1.16 2.63
N ALA A 101 5.04 1.92 2.87
CA ALA A 101 4.94 2.76 4.05
C ALA A 101 4.81 1.93 5.34
N ALA A 102 4.01 0.87 5.32
CA ALA A 102 3.88 -0.06 6.43
C ALA A 102 5.23 -0.76 6.70
N ALA A 103 5.93 -1.19 5.66
CA ALA A 103 7.28 -1.75 5.74
C ALA A 103 8.26 -0.84 6.46
N TYR A 104 8.35 0.39 5.97
CA TYR A 104 9.24 1.40 6.52
C TYR A 104 8.93 1.62 8.00
N ARG A 105 7.63 1.70 8.35
CA ARG A 105 7.19 1.82 9.74
C ARG A 105 7.65 0.65 10.61
N ILE A 106 7.42 -0.58 10.17
CA ILE A 106 7.83 -1.80 10.87
C ILE A 106 9.34 -1.80 11.12
N TYR A 107 10.16 -1.60 10.09
CA TYR A 107 11.63 -1.61 10.22
C TYR A 107 12.15 -0.48 11.12
N ARG A 108 11.65 0.74 10.92
CA ARG A 108 12.05 1.89 11.74
C ARG A 108 11.68 1.71 13.21
N ARG A 109 10.55 1.07 13.52
CA ARG A 109 10.16 0.74 14.90
C ARG A 109 10.99 -0.38 15.50
N ALA A 110 11.46 -1.32 14.68
CA ALA A 110 12.42 -2.35 15.08
C ALA A 110 13.87 -1.84 15.22
N GLY A 111 14.16 -0.60 14.81
CA GLY A 111 15.53 -0.05 14.77
C GLY A 111 16.38 -0.59 13.61
N ASP A 112 15.75 -1.20 12.60
CA ASP A 112 16.41 -1.80 11.44
C ASP A 112 16.50 -0.80 10.28
N ASP A 113 17.40 0.16 10.41
CA ASP A 113 17.58 1.23 9.42
C ASP A 113 18.10 0.72 8.07
N ALA A 114 18.78 -0.43 8.06
CA ALA A 114 19.27 -1.04 6.83
C ALA A 114 18.11 -1.54 5.97
N ASN A 115 17.18 -2.30 6.55
CA ASN A 115 16.00 -2.80 5.83
C ASN A 115 14.95 -1.70 5.60
N ALA A 116 14.92 -0.64 6.42
CA ALA A 116 14.06 0.52 6.19
C ALA A 116 14.44 1.33 4.93
N ALA A 117 15.68 1.25 4.45
CA ALA A 117 16.17 2.10 3.36
C ALA A 117 15.43 1.88 2.03
N HIS A 118 15.20 0.62 1.64
CA HIS A 118 14.54 0.30 0.36
C HIS A 118 13.08 0.75 0.34
N PRO A 119 12.23 0.38 1.33
CA PRO A 119 10.84 0.86 1.34
C PRO A 119 10.73 2.37 1.37
N TRP A 120 11.62 3.08 2.07
CA TRP A 120 11.65 4.54 2.08
C TRP A 120 11.86 5.14 0.68
N LEU A 121 12.76 4.56 -0.12
CA LEU A 121 12.98 4.99 -1.51
C LEU A 121 11.70 4.82 -2.35
N MET A 122 10.99 3.71 -2.17
CA MET A 122 9.77 3.36 -2.91
C MET A 122 8.55 4.22 -2.54
N LEU A 123 8.59 4.94 -1.41
CA LEU A 123 7.53 5.89 -1.05
C LEU A 123 7.43 7.06 -2.04
N SER A 124 8.59 7.52 -2.52
CA SER A 124 8.68 8.73 -3.33
C SER A 124 8.47 8.46 -4.81
N TYR A 125 8.74 7.24 -5.29
CA TYR A 125 8.59 6.85 -6.69
C TYR A 125 8.38 5.35 -6.87
N PRO A 126 7.49 4.94 -7.78
CA PRO A 126 7.67 3.70 -8.53
C PRO A 126 8.66 3.91 -9.67
N GLU A 127 9.50 2.92 -9.95
CA GLU A 127 10.47 2.98 -11.05
C GLU A 127 9.83 3.32 -12.41
N ASN A 128 10.56 4.09 -13.21
CA ASN A 128 10.25 4.41 -14.61
C ASN A 128 11.49 4.07 -15.43
N ASN A 129 11.54 2.85 -15.99
CA ASN A 129 12.60 2.37 -16.88
C ASN A 129 14.01 2.28 -16.25
N GLU A 130 14.19 1.45 -15.22
CA GLU A 130 15.51 0.98 -14.71
C GLU A 130 16.44 2.06 -14.13
N GLN A 131 15.97 3.30 -13.96
CA GLN A 131 16.75 4.36 -13.31
C GLN A 131 16.19 4.70 -11.93
N ARG A 132 17.06 4.51 -10.92
CA ARG A 132 16.86 5.04 -9.56
C ARG A 132 16.83 6.56 -9.64
N ALA A 133 15.65 7.16 -9.49
CA ALA A 133 15.56 8.60 -9.33
C ALA A 133 16.12 8.98 -7.95
N ASP A 134 17.18 9.78 -7.92
CA ASP A 134 17.71 10.37 -6.69
C ASP A 134 16.65 11.36 -6.11
N PRO A 135 16.20 11.18 -4.85
CA PRO A 135 15.20 12.02 -4.22
C PRO A 135 15.60 13.51 -4.15
N PHE A 136 16.90 13.82 -4.20
CA PHE A 136 17.46 15.17 -4.15
C PHE A 136 17.95 15.68 -5.51
N ALA A 137 17.78 14.92 -6.60
CA ALA A 137 18.12 15.41 -7.92
C ALA A 137 17.30 16.65 -8.27
N THR A 138 17.99 17.79 -8.35
CA THR A 138 17.45 19.09 -8.79
C THR A 138 17.35 19.21 -10.31
N LEU A 139 17.57 18.10 -11.02
CA LEU A 139 17.58 18.08 -12.48
C LEU A 139 16.21 18.56 -13.00
N PRO A 140 16.18 19.53 -13.93
CA PRO A 140 14.94 20.14 -14.44
C PRO A 140 13.93 19.17 -15.05
N GLU A 141 14.36 17.96 -15.43
CA GLU A 141 13.53 16.87 -15.94
C GLU A 141 12.83 16.07 -14.83
N VAL A 142 13.47 15.90 -13.66
CA VAL A 142 12.87 15.30 -12.46
C VAL A 142 11.81 16.25 -11.89
N VAL A 143 12.12 17.55 -11.82
CA VAL A 143 11.16 18.59 -11.45
C VAL A 143 10.02 18.69 -12.46
N ARG A 144 10.30 18.52 -13.76
CA ARG A 144 9.24 18.44 -14.79
C ARG A 144 8.37 17.20 -14.66
N ASN A 145 8.91 16.03 -14.31
CA ASN A 145 8.05 14.86 -14.08
C ASN A 145 7.16 15.03 -12.84
N ARG A 146 7.64 15.76 -11.80
CA ARG A 146 6.82 16.19 -10.66
C ARG A 146 5.75 17.21 -11.06
N ALA A 147 6.10 18.19 -11.89
CA ALA A 147 5.21 19.26 -12.34
C ALA A 147 4.24 18.83 -13.46
N ASN A 148 4.61 17.84 -14.28
CA ASN A 148 3.80 17.25 -15.34
C ASN A 148 2.75 16.24 -14.82
N GLY A 149 2.58 16.16 -13.50
CA GLY A 149 1.27 15.84 -12.91
C GLY A 149 0.17 16.85 -13.33
N SER A 150 0.51 17.87 -14.12
CA SER A 150 -0.42 18.75 -14.81
C SER A 150 -1.34 17.95 -15.76
N ALA A 151 -2.61 17.86 -15.35
CA ALA A 151 -3.73 17.20 -16.01
C ALA A 151 -3.75 15.66 -15.90
N LEU A 152 -3.52 15.13 -14.70
CA LEU A 152 -4.29 13.95 -14.28
C LEU A 152 -5.77 14.37 -14.29
N GLY A 153 -6.44 14.15 -15.43
CA GLY A 153 -7.87 14.41 -15.55
C GLY A 153 -8.59 13.81 -14.35
N HIS A 154 -9.47 14.58 -13.72
CA HIS A 154 -10.34 14.03 -12.69
C HIS A 154 -11.01 12.78 -13.26
N SER A 155 -10.73 11.62 -12.68
CA SER A 155 -11.58 10.47 -12.91
C SER A 155 -12.98 10.91 -12.49
N THR A 156 -13.88 11.07 -13.45
CA THR A 156 -15.29 11.37 -13.20
C THR A 156 -15.97 10.28 -12.37
N ASN A 157 -15.32 9.12 -12.27
CA ASN A 157 -15.66 8.06 -11.36
C ASN A 157 -14.83 8.22 -10.08
N TYR A 158 -15.46 8.71 -9.01
CA TYR A 158 -14.97 8.42 -7.66
C TYR A 158 -14.84 6.88 -7.58
N PRO A 159 -13.66 6.33 -7.26
CA PRO A 159 -13.48 4.89 -7.25
C PRO A 159 -14.53 4.28 -6.33
N ARG A 160 -15.34 3.37 -6.88
CA ARG A 160 -16.36 2.68 -6.08
C ARG A 160 -15.64 1.99 -4.91
N PRO A 161 -16.24 2.00 -3.71
CA PRO A 161 -15.69 1.30 -2.56
C PRO A 161 -15.31 -0.14 -2.92
N ALA A 162 -14.05 -0.54 -2.69
CA ALA A 162 -13.63 -1.93 -2.89
C ALA A 162 -14.37 -2.87 -1.89
N THR A 163 -14.70 -2.33 -0.72
CA THR A 163 -15.59 -2.96 0.25
C THR A 163 -16.95 -2.26 0.30
N THR A 164 -18.03 -3.04 0.33
CA THR A 164 -19.39 -2.51 0.55
C THR A 164 -19.68 -2.24 2.03
N VAL A 165 -18.67 -2.26 2.90
CA VAL A 165 -18.77 -1.93 4.32
C VAL A 165 -18.26 -0.50 4.51
N PRO A 166 -19.12 0.52 4.57
CA PRO A 166 -18.70 1.93 4.55
C PRO A 166 -17.75 2.29 5.70
N ALA A 167 -18.03 1.77 6.91
CA ALA A 167 -17.19 1.99 8.07
C ALA A 167 -15.75 1.47 7.87
N LEU A 168 -15.59 0.29 7.26
CA LEU A 168 -14.28 -0.28 6.97
C LEU A 168 -13.57 0.49 5.85
N GLN A 169 -14.32 0.98 4.86
CA GLN A 169 -13.75 1.75 3.75
C GLN A 169 -13.11 3.06 4.22
N HIS A 170 -13.80 3.84 5.04
CA HIS A 170 -13.27 5.09 5.58
C HIS A 170 -12.05 4.83 6.48
N LEU A 171 -12.13 3.77 7.27
CA LEU A 171 -11.06 3.34 8.16
C LEU A 171 -9.80 2.92 7.39
N LEU A 172 -9.92 2.09 6.35
CA LEU A 172 -8.80 1.68 5.52
C LEU A 172 -8.17 2.87 4.77
N GLY A 173 -8.99 3.82 4.33
CA GLY A 173 -8.51 5.09 3.78
C GLY A 173 -7.68 5.88 4.79
N ALA A 174 -8.18 6.04 6.02
CA ALA A 174 -7.44 6.74 7.08
C ALA A 174 -6.14 6.02 7.46
N VAL A 175 -6.17 4.69 7.65
CA VAL A 175 -5.00 3.86 7.95
C VAL A 175 -3.93 4.05 6.87
N ARG A 176 -4.33 4.02 5.60
CA ARG A 176 -3.43 4.25 4.47
C ARG A 176 -2.75 5.61 4.53
N GLU A 177 -3.54 6.68 4.65
CA GLU A 177 -3.01 8.04 4.71
C GLU A 177 -2.06 8.22 5.89
N TRP A 178 -2.46 7.80 7.08
CA TRP A 178 -1.64 7.95 8.28
C TRP A 178 -0.36 7.13 8.23
N THR A 179 -0.39 5.93 7.66
CA THR A 179 0.81 5.10 7.46
C THR A 179 1.80 5.79 6.51
N ILE A 180 1.31 6.36 5.40
CA ILE A 180 2.13 7.12 4.47
C ILE A 180 2.70 8.38 5.14
N MET A 181 1.87 9.15 5.86
CA MET A 181 2.31 10.34 6.60
C MET A 181 3.38 10.01 7.65
N TRP A 182 3.22 8.87 8.36
CA TRP A 182 4.20 8.39 9.34
C TRP A 182 5.55 8.15 8.68
N ALA A 183 5.53 7.53 7.50
CA ALA A 183 6.72 7.18 6.75
C ALA A 183 7.47 8.40 6.20
N TYR A 184 6.77 9.47 5.81
CA TYR A 184 7.38 10.73 5.39
C TYR A 184 8.03 11.56 6.50
N GLY A 185 7.94 11.12 7.75
CA GLY A 185 8.61 11.80 8.86
C GLY A 185 7.73 12.77 9.64
N SER A 186 6.40 12.61 9.56
CA SER A 186 5.42 13.40 10.35
C SER A 186 5.44 14.91 10.06
N SER A 187 4.56 15.67 10.73
CA SER A 187 4.63 17.13 10.82
C SER A 187 4.52 17.56 12.27
N ASP A 188 4.78 18.84 12.57
CA ASP A 188 4.62 19.39 13.92
C ASP A 188 3.22 19.17 14.51
N LEU A 189 2.19 19.14 13.65
CA LEU A 189 0.79 18.89 14.05
C LEU A 189 0.42 17.41 14.08
N TRP A 190 1.19 16.58 13.36
CA TRP A 190 0.96 15.15 13.16
C TRP A 190 2.25 14.39 13.41
N THR A 191 2.72 14.38 14.67
CA THR A 191 3.93 13.64 15.07
C THR A 191 3.74 12.14 14.88
N ARG A 192 4.85 11.38 14.80
CA ARG A 192 4.79 9.91 14.71
C ARG A 192 4.04 9.28 15.86
N GLU A 193 4.18 9.80 17.08
CA GLU A 193 3.46 9.32 18.26
C GLU A 193 1.95 9.53 18.12
N LYS A 194 1.54 10.70 17.59
CA LYS A 194 0.13 10.98 17.34
C LYS A 194 -0.44 10.08 16.23
N LEU A 195 0.33 9.88 15.16
CA LEU A 195 -0.05 8.97 14.07
C LEU A 195 -0.16 7.52 14.57
N ASP A 196 0.75 7.07 15.43
CA ASP A 196 0.69 5.74 16.05
C ASP A 196 -0.56 5.56 16.94
N ALA A 197 -0.92 6.60 17.70
CA ALA A 197 -2.16 6.59 18.49
C ALA A 197 -3.40 6.51 17.58
N SER A 198 -3.45 7.30 16.51
CA SER A 198 -4.56 7.26 15.54
C SER A 198 -4.65 5.93 14.80
N LEU A 199 -3.52 5.33 14.42
CA LEU A 199 -3.49 4.00 13.81
C LEU A 199 -4.01 2.93 14.78
N THR A 200 -3.58 2.96 16.05
CA THR A 200 -4.09 2.05 17.09
C THR A 200 -5.60 2.19 17.29
N GLU A 201 -6.12 3.42 17.32
CA GLU A 201 -7.55 3.70 17.44
C GLU A 201 -8.34 3.20 16.22
N ALA A 202 -7.81 3.40 15.01
CA ALA A 202 -8.43 2.87 13.79
C ALA A 202 -8.46 1.34 13.82
N ILE A 203 -7.38 0.65 14.20
CA ILE A 203 -7.38 -0.80 14.31
C ILE A 203 -8.39 -1.30 15.36
N SER A 204 -8.47 -0.61 16.51
CA SER A 204 -9.47 -0.92 17.54
C SER A 204 -10.90 -0.76 17.02
N SER A 205 -11.15 0.27 16.21
CA SER A 205 -12.43 0.52 15.53
C SER A 205 -12.74 -0.55 14.46
N ALA A 206 -11.72 -1.25 13.96
CA ALA A 206 -11.85 -2.39 13.06
C ALA A 206 -11.99 -3.74 13.78
N SER A 207 -12.28 -3.78 15.09
CA SER A 207 -12.37 -5.00 15.92
C SER A 207 -13.32 -6.09 15.40
N SER A 208 -14.32 -5.74 14.57
CA SER A 208 -15.13 -6.79 13.93
C SER A 208 -14.38 -7.57 12.86
N PHE A 209 -13.24 -7.09 12.38
CA PHE A 209 -12.38 -7.67 11.35
C PHE A 209 -11.00 -8.09 11.89
N VAL A 210 -10.45 -7.36 12.86
CA VAL A 210 -9.15 -7.65 13.48
C VAL A 210 -9.36 -8.18 14.89
N ALA A 211 -8.68 -9.27 15.25
CA ALA A 211 -8.67 -9.80 16.60
C ALA A 211 -7.81 -8.87 17.49
N ALA A 212 -8.36 -8.44 18.63
CA ALA A 212 -7.59 -7.64 19.59
C ALA A 212 -6.38 -8.44 20.09
N ARG A 213 -5.20 -7.83 20.04
CA ARG A 213 -3.97 -8.30 20.68
C ARG A 213 -3.57 -7.32 21.77
#